data_AF-A0A257J7Q2-F1
#
_entry.id   AF-A0A257J7Q2-F1
#
_cell.length_a   1.000
_cell.length_b   1.000
_cell.length_c   1.000
_cell.angle_alpha   90.00
_cell.angle_beta   90.00
_cell.angle_gamma   90.00
#
_symmetry.space_group_name_H-M   'P 1'
#
loop_
_entity.id
_entity.type
_entity.pdbx_description
1 polymer ?
#
loop_
_entity_poly.entity_id
_entity_poly.type
_entity_poly.pdbx_seq_one_letter_code
_entity_poly.pdbx_strand_id
1 'polypeptide(L)'
;MSDSQSQEPTMEEILASIRRIISEDEAPAGEALPLADEEPLPEPAPEPSPIVLEDEPPPPPPPPPPPPPPPEPEPAYEDDVLELTEKVDTVGDLDVYTPAPVPPPLPEPTYDPGPGLVGTPAASAAAAAFEHLSTSILMPRDGRTLEDVTRELLRPLLKQWLDDHLPRIVQETVQAEVERISRGSRG
;
A
#
# COMPACT_ATOMS: atom_id res chain seq x y z
N MET A 1 18.07 43.82 11.66
CA MET A 1 18.81 42.60 12.04
C MET A 1 18.62 41.65 10.87
N SER A 2 19.68 41.52 10.09
CA SER A 2 19.66 41.16 8.67
C SER A 2 19.53 39.66 8.42
N ASP A 3 18.87 39.34 7.30
CA ASP A 3 18.85 38.08 6.56
C ASP A 3 20.13 37.25 6.65
N SER A 4 20.04 36.02 7.13
CA SER A 4 21.15 35.05 7.11
C SER A 4 20.68 33.59 7.25
N GLN A 5 19.69 33.09 6.48
CA GLN A 5 19.41 31.64 6.57
C GLN A 5 18.73 30.93 5.40
N SER A 6 18.75 31.48 4.19
CA SER A 6 18.35 30.71 2.99
C SER A 6 19.33 30.96 1.84
N GLN A 7 20.62 30.86 2.13
CA GLN A 7 21.64 30.76 1.08
C GLN A 7 21.40 29.42 0.37
N GLU A 8 20.79 29.46 -0.82
CA GLU A 8 20.67 28.27 -1.65
C GLU A 8 22.09 27.73 -1.88
N PRO A 9 22.39 26.49 -1.45
CA PRO A 9 23.73 25.95 -1.51
C PRO A 9 24.19 25.97 -2.96
N THR A 10 25.43 26.39 -3.15
CA THR A 10 26.03 26.44 -4.48
C THR A 10 26.15 25.02 -5.04
N MET A 11 26.10 24.89 -6.37
CA MET A 11 26.22 23.60 -7.08
C MET A 11 27.44 22.78 -6.58
N GLU A 12 28.55 23.44 -6.28
CA GLU A 12 29.78 22.80 -5.83
C GLU A 12 29.66 22.20 -4.42
N GLU A 13 28.92 22.86 -3.52
CA GLU A 13 28.63 22.36 -2.17
C GLU A 13 27.70 21.14 -2.21
N ILE A 14 26.71 21.17 -3.10
CA ILE A 14 25.82 20.02 -3.33
C ILE A 14 26.65 18.83 -3.83
N LEU A 15 27.53 19.03 -4.81
CA LEU A 15 28.39 17.97 -5.34
C LEU A 15 29.43 17.47 -4.31
N ALA A 16 29.95 18.34 -3.45
CA ALA A 16 30.85 17.97 -2.37
C ALA A 16 30.15 17.13 -1.28
N SER A 17 28.91 17.48 -0.94
CA SER A 17 28.08 16.73 0.03
C SER A 17 27.80 15.30 -0.45
N ILE A 18 27.42 15.14 -1.72
CA ILE A 18 27.20 13.82 -2.33
C ILE A 18 28.48 12.97 -2.32
N ARG A 19 29.63 13.55 -2.70
CA ARG A 19 30.92 12.82 -2.68
C ARG A 19 31.34 12.38 -1.28
N ARG A 20 31.06 13.20 -0.27
CA ARG A 20 31.35 12.87 1.13
C ARG A 20 30.52 11.67 1.58
N ILE A 21 29.20 11.69 1.36
CA ILE A 21 28.29 10.61 1.77
C ILE A 21 28.70 9.27 1.13
N ILE A 22 29.02 9.26 -0.17
CA ILE A 22 29.43 8.04 -0.87
C ILE A 22 30.79 7.52 -0.37
N SER A 23 31.72 8.41 -0.03
CA SER A 23 33.04 8.00 0.49
C SER A 23 32.99 7.56 1.96
N GLU A 24 31.98 7.99 2.71
CA GLU A 24 31.77 7.68 4.13
C GLU A 24 31.01 6.35 4.32
N ASP A 25 30.27 5.88 3.31
CA ASP A 25 29.44 4.66 3.35
C ASP A 25 30.09 3.40 2.71
N GLU A 26 31.27 3.52 2.08
CA GLU A 26 32.01 2.35 1.54
C GLU A 26 32.80 1.64 2.65
N ALA A 27 32.11 0.94 3.56
CA ALA A 27 32.70 -0.03 4.48
C ALA A 27 32.70 -1.44 3.85
N PRO A 28 33.81 -2.21 3.90
CA PRO A 28 33.91 -3.47 3.21
C PRO A 28 33.03 -4.54 3.87
N ALA A 29 31.92 -4.90 3.22
CA ALA A 29 31.18 -6.12 3.52
C ALA A 29 32.02 -7.34 3.13
N GLY A 30 32.75 -7.90 4.10
CA GLY A 30 33.67 -9.01 3.84
C GLY A 30 34.16 -9.72 5.09
N GLU A 31 33.31 -9.96 6.09
CA GLU A 31 33.60 -10.89 7.18
C GLU A 31 32.76 -12.16 7.02
N ALA A 32 33.42 -13.19 6.47
CA ALA A 32 32.95 -14.55 6.46
C ALA A 32 32.89 -15.10 7.90
N LEU A 33 31.69 -15.44 8.38
CA LEU A 33 31.52 -16.17 9.63
C LEU A 33 31.77 -17.67 9.40
N PRO A 34 32.63 -18.33 10.19
CA PRO A 34 32.83 -19.77 10.08
C PRO A 34 31.63 -20.53 10.67
N LEU A 35 31.10 -21.45 9.87
CA LEU A 35 30.22 -22.54 10.30
C LEU A 35 30.93 -23.44 11.31
N ALA A 36 30.31 -23.69 12.47
CA ALA A 36 30.25 -24.98 13.18
C ALA A 36 29.87 -24.76 14.66
N ASP A 37 28.63 -25.08 15.03
CA ASP A 37 28.38 -25.88 16.23
C ASP A 37 27.09 -26.67 15.99
N GLU A 38 27.20 -27.98 16.15
CA GLU A 38 26.25 -29.00 15.73
C GLU A 38 25.49 -29.44 16.99
N GLU A 39 24.39 -28.75 17.32
CA GLU A 39 23.49 -29.19 18.42
C GLU A 39 22.59 -30.34 17.93
N PRO A 40 22.44 -31.43 18.71
CA PRO A 40 21.69 -32.60 18.29
C PRO A 40 20.18 -32.29 18.26
N LEU A 41 19.55 -32.58 17.12
CA LEU A 41 18.11 -32.50 16.92
C LEU A 41 17.37 -33.47 17.88
N PRO A 42 16.31 -33.05 18.60
CA PRO A 42 15.47 -33.97 19.36
C PRO A 42 14.66 -34.89 18.42
N GLU A 43 14.53 -36.17 18.79
CA GLU A 43 13.79 -37.21 18.05
C GLU A 43 12.33 -36.81 17.75
N PRO A 44 11.79 -37.14 16.56
CA PRO A 44 10.38 -36.89 16.25
C PRO A 44 9.46 -37.85 17.02
N ALA A 45 8.42 -37.29 17.64
CA ALA A 45 7.30 -38.03 18.25
C ALA A 45 6.53 -38.88 17.21
N PRO A 46 5.84 -39.97 17.60
CA PRO A 46 5.15 -40.85 16.65
C PRO A 46 3.97 -40.15 15.95
N GLU A 47 3.91 -40.26 14.62
CA GLU A 47 2.81 -39.78 13.79
C GLU A 47 1.50 -40.51 14.10
N PRO A 48 0.34 -39.81 14.14
CA PRO A 48 -0.95 -40.49 14.24
C PRO A 48 -1.26 -41.24 12.94
N SER A 49 -1.68 -42.50 13.08
CA SER A 49 -2.09 -43.36 11.97
C SER A 49 -3.30 -42.77 11.22
N PRO A 50 -3.39 -42.91 9.88
CA PRO A 50 -4.51 -42.37 9.13
C PRO A 50 -5.78 -43.17 9.47
N ILE A 51 -6.84 -42.44 9.83
CA ILE A 51 -8.19 -43.00 9.91
C ILE A 51 -8.59 -43.40 8.49
N VAL A 52 -8.82 -44.70 8.26
CA VAL A 52 -9.44 -45.19 7.03
C VAL A 52 -10.89 -44.70 7.05
N LEU A 53 -11.21 -43.77 6.15
CA LEU A 53 -12.56 -43.32 5.90
C LEU A 53 -13.24 -44.43 5.07
N GLU A 54 -14.17 -45.18 5.67
CA GLU A 54 -15.06 -46.06 4.92
C GLU A 54 -15.73 -45.28 3.77
N ASP A 55 -15.68 -45.86 2.57
CA ASP A 55 -16.17 -45.32 1.30
C ASP A 55 -17.69 -45.07 1.35
N GLU A 56 -18.09 -43.81 1.52
CA GLU A 56 -19.48 -43.37 1.35
C GLU A 56 -19.79 -43.29 -0.15
N PRO A 57 -20.88 -43.92 -0.65
CA PRO A 57 -21.19 -43.89 -2.07
C PRO A 57 -21.36 -42.44 -2.54
N PRO A 58 -20.86 -42.08 -3.75
CA PRO A 58 -20.88 -40.70 -4.19
C PRO A 58 -22.32 -40.18 -4.30
N PRO A 59 -22.58 -38.93 -3.90
CA PRO A 59 -23.91 -38.34 -4.01
C PRO A 59 -24.36 -38.31 -5.49
N PRO A 60 -25.67 -38.42 -5.76
CA PRO A 60 -26.18 -38.29 -7.12
C PRO A 60 -25.78 -36.95 -7.73
N PRO A 61 -25.57 -36.87 -9.06
CA PRO A 61 -25.19 -35.63 -9.70
C PRO A 61 -26.25 -34.55 -9.46
N PRO A 62 -25.83 -33.29 -9.23
CA PRO A 62 -26.76 -32.19 -9.02
C PRO A 62 -27.66 -32.01 -10.26
N PRO A 63 -28.93 -31.58 -10.08
CA PRO A 63 -29.79 -31.26 -11.21
C PRO A 63 -29.12 -30.18 -12.10
N PRO A 64 -29.39 -30.17 -13.41
CA PRO A 64 -28.83 -29.15 -14.30
C PRO A 64 -29.24 -27.75 -13.83
N PRO A 65 -28.35 -26.75 -13.95
CA PRO A 65 -28.67 -25.39 -13.52
C PRO A 65 -29.88 -24.86 -14.30
N PRO A 66 -30.73 -24.03 -13.67
CA PRO A 66 -31.81 -23.35 -14.38
C PRO A 66 -31.24 -22.50 -15.52
N PRO A 67 -31.99 -22.29 -16.62
CA PRO A 67 -31.55 -21.43 -17.71
C PRO A 67 -31.26 -20.01 -17.18
N PRO A 68 -30.23 -19.32 -17.71
CA PRO A 68 -29.91 -17.97 -17.26
C PRO A 68 -31.13 -17.04 -17.46
N PRO A 69 -31.37 -16.12 -16.52
CA PRO A 69 -32.41 -15.11 -16.70
C PRO A 69 -32.13 -14.28 -17.97
N PRO A 70 -33.17 -13.74 -18.64
CA PRO A 70 -32.95 -12.81 -19.75
C PRO A 70 -32.10 -11.62 -19.27
N PRO A 71 -31.22 -11.06 -20.11
CA PRO A 71 -30.38 -9.94 -19.72
C PRO A 71 -31.28 -8.77 -19.30
N GLU A 72 -31.12 -8.32 -18.05
CA GLU A 72 -31.64 -7.02 -17.61
C GLU A 72 -30.95 -5.91 -18.41
N PRO A 73 -31.63 -4.80 -18.72
CA PRO A 73 -30.99 -3.67 -19.36
C PRO A 73 -29.86 -3.16 -18.47
N GLU A 74 -28.63 -3.15 -18.98
CA GLU A 74 -27.51 -2.53 -18.29
C GLU A 74 -27.81 -1.04 -18.06
N PRO A 75 -27.59 -0.50 -16.85
CA PRO A 75 -27.63 0.94 -16.67
C PRO A 75 -26.56 1.56 -17.55
N ALA A 76 -26.96 2.48 -18.42
CA ALA A 76 -26.04 3.35 -19.12
C ALA A 76 -25.36 4.23 -18.07
N TYR A 77 -24.17 3.84 -17.65
CA TYR A 77 -23.25 4.75 -16.99
C TYR A 77 -22.81 5.72 -18.09
N GLU A 78 -23.41 6.90 -18.12
CA GLU A 78 -22.82 8.03 -18.82
C GLU A 78 -21.43 8.23 -18.22
N ASP A 79 -20.41 8.22 -19.09
CA ASP A 79 -19.00 8.47 -18.80
C ASP A 79 -18.82 9.86 -18.16
N ASP A 80 -19.21 10.03 -16.90
CA ASP A 80 -18.64 11.07 -16.02
C ASP A 80 -17.24 10.61 -15.62
N VAL A 81 -16.37 10.60 -16.63
CA VAL A 81 -14.93 10.69 -16.51
C VAL A 81 -14.68 11.96 -15.70
N LEU A 82 -14.32 11.79 -14.43
CA LEU A 82 -13.80 12.88 -13.60
C LEU A 82 -12.53 13.42 -14.26
N GLU A 83 -12.69 14.43 -15.12
CA GLU A 83 -11.60 15.17 -15.71
C GLU A 83 -10.85 15.89 -14.59
N LEU A 84 -9.70 15.34 -14.19
CA LEU A 84 -8.80 15.86 -13.15
C LEU A 84 -8.22 17.26 -13.47
N THR A 85 -8.64 17.86 -14.58
CA THR A 85 -8.33 19.22 -15.01
C THR A 85 -9.42 20.23 -14.68
N GLU A 86 -10.55 19.80 -14.09
CA GLU A 86 -11.53 20.74 -13.55
C GLU A 86 -10.93 21.48 -12.35
N LYS A 87 -10.49 22.72 -12.62
CA LYS A 87 -10.02 23.63 -11.59
C LYS A 87 -11.22 24.08 -10.78
N VAL A 88 -11.30 23.60 -9.54
CA VAL A 88 -12.27 24.09 -8.55
C VAL A 88 -11.90 25.55 -8.22
N ASP A 89 -12.45 26.49 -8.97
CA ASP A 89 -12.30 27.93 -8.74
C ASP A 89 -13.20 28.41 -7.58
N THR A 90 -13.15 27.72 -6.44
CA THR A 90 -13.70 28.21 -5.15
C THR A 90 -13.01 27.54 -3.96
N VAL A 91 -11.71 27.80 -3.75
CA VAL A 91 -11.12 27.75 -2.40
C VAL A 91 -11.22 29.16 -1.83
N GLY A 92 -12.47 29.61 -1.60
CA GLY A 92 -12.76 31.01 -1.31
C GLY A 92 -14.04 31.24 -0.50
N ASP A 93 -14.64 30.20 0.05
CA ASP A 93 -15.68 30.32 1.08
C ASP A 93 -15.32 29.39 2.24
N LEU A 94 -14.25 29.77 2.95
CA LEU A 94 -13.98 29.23 4.26
C LEU A 94 -15.02 29.85 5.20
N ASP A 95 -16.23 29.30 5.19
CA ASP A 95 -17.22 29.57 6.23
C ASP A 95 -16.55 29.27 7.57
N VAL A 96 -16.27 30.33 8.33
CA VAL A 96 -15.98 30.22 9.75
C VAL A 96 -17.13 29.42 10.35
N TYR A 97 -16.84 28.20 10.78
CA TYR A 97 -17.81 27.29 11.39
C TYR A 97 -18.50 28.02 12.55
N THR A 98 -19.66 28.60 12.25
CA THR A 98 -20.59 29.06 13.26
C THR A 98 -21.42 27.82 13.57
N PRO A 99 -21.29 27.22 14.77
CA PRO A 99 -22.04 26.01 15.07
C PRO A 99 -23.53 26.31 14.90
N ALA A 100 -24.15 25.70 13.90
CA ALA A 100 -25.60 25.71 13.76
C ALA A 100 -26.21 25.14 15.05
N PRO A 101 -27.37 25.64 15.51
CA PRO A 101 -28.06 25.04 16.64
C PRO A 101 -28.26 23.54 16.36
N VAL A 102 -27.73 22.70 17.25
CA VAL A 102 -27.77 21.24 17.13
C VAL A 102 -29.22 20.83 16.87
N PRO A 103 -29.56 20.25 15.70
CA PRO A 103 -30.89 19.72 15.48
C PRO A 103 -31.20 18.69 16.58
N PRO A 104 -32.47 18.54 17.02
CA PRO A 104 -32.81 17.49 17.97
C PRO A 104 -32.22 16.17 17.47
N PRO A 105 -31.62 15.35 18.35
CA PRO A 105 -30.94 14.13 17.94
C PRO A 105 -31.91 13.32 17.09
N LEU A 106 -31.58 13.16 15.80
CA LEU A 106 -32.22 12.13 14.99
C LEU A 106 -31.99 10.82 15.74
N PRO A 107 -32.98 9.90 15.76
CA PRO A 107 -32.73 8.57 16.30
C PRO A 107 -31.49 8.03 15.58
N GLU A 108 -30.42 7.77 16.35
CA GLU A 108 -29.22 7.15 15.82
C GLU A 108 -29.68 5.88 15.09
N PRO A 109 -29.18 5.60 13.87
CA PRO A 109 -29.43 4.31 13.28
C PRO A 109 -28.94 3.29 14.30
N THR A 110 -29.88 2.52 14.86
CA THR A 110 -29.56 1.36 15.68
C THR A 110 -28.89 0.39 14.73
N TYR A 111 -27.56 0.48 14.64
CA TYR A 111 -26.73 -0.52 14.01
C TYR A 111 -26.90 -1.76 14.88
N ASP A 112 -27.74 -2.69 14.43
CA ASP A 112 -27.75 -4.04 14.94
C ASP A 112 -26.56 -4.73 14.27
N PRO A 113 -25.42 -4.92 14.96
CA PRO A 113 -24.38 -5.77 14.43
C PRO A 113 -25.01 -7.16 14.38
N GLY A 114 -25.52 -7.54 13.22
CA GLY A 114 -25.98 -8.90 12.97
C GLY A 114 -24.91 -9.91 13.43
N PRO A 115 -25.25 -11.20 13.51
CA PRO A 115 -24.35 -12.23 14.03
C PRO A 115 -22.96 -12.08 13.41
N GLY A 116 -21.97 -11.78 14.26
CA GLY A 116 -20.63 -11.39 13.82
C GLY A 116 -20.06 -12.42 12.85
N LEU A 117 -19.59 -11.94 11.69
CA LEU A 117 -19.01 -12.78 10.64
C LEU A 117 -17.74 -13.54 11.10
N VAL A 118 -17.20 -13.17 12.26
CA VAL A 118 -15.98 -13.71 12.84
C VAL A 118 -16.26 -14.07 14.29
N GLY A 119 -15.79 -15.24 14.74
CA GLY A 119 -15.88 -15.62 16.14
C GLY A 119 -15.07 -14.68 17.04
N THR A 120 -15.56 -14.41 18.24
CA THR A 120 -14.86 -13.65 19.29
C THR A 120 -13.38 -14.01 19.46
N PRO A 121 -12.96 -15.30 19.49
CA PRO A 121 -11.54 -15.64 19.61
C PRO A 121 -10.70 -15.15 18.41
N ALA A 122 -11.22 -15.26 17.18
CA ALA A 122 -10.51 -14.80 15.99
C ALA A 122 -10.45 -13.26 15.93
N ALA A 123 -11.52 -12.57 16.34
CA ALA A 123 -11.52 -11.12 16.49
C ALA A 123 -10.49 -10.65 17.55
N SER A 124 -10.41 -11.35 18.70
CA SER A 124 -9.42 -11.02 19.74
C SER A 124 -7.98 -11.31 19.31
N ALA A 125 -7.75 -12.36 18.52
CA ALA A 125 -6.43 -12.68 17.98
C ALA A 125 -5.97 -11.61 16.98
N ALA A 126 -6.88 -11.15 16.11
CA ALA A 126 -6.61 -10.05 15.19
C ALA A 126 -6.28 -8.75 15.96
N ALA A 127 -7.10 -8.39 16.95
CA ALA A 127 -6.87 -7.21 17.78
C ALA A 127 -5.50 -7.28 18.50
N ALA A 128 -5.14 -8.43 19.07
CA ALA A 128 -3.86 -8.62 19.73
C ALA A 128 -2.67 -8.51 18.75
N ALA A 129 -2.80 -9.00 17.52
CA ALA A 129 -1.77 -8.87 16.50
C ALA A 129 -1.57 -7.39 16.07
N PHE A 130 -2.67 -6.64 15.91
CA PHE A 130 -2.61 -5.21 15.61
C PHE A 130 -2.02 -4.40 16.78
N GLU A 131 -2.33 -4.76 18.02
CA GLU A 131 -1.77 -4.10 19.20
C GLU A 131 -0.27 -4.41 19.38
N HIS A 132 0.16 -5.62 19.06
CA HIS A 132 1.57 -5.99 19.01
C HIS A 132 2.33 -5.20 17.93
N LEU A 133 1.73 -5.08 16.74
CA LEU A 133 2.29 -4.27 15.65
C LEU A 133 2.35 -2.79 16.02
N SER A 134 1.27 -2.25 16.57
CA SER A 134 1.19 -0.86 17.04
C SER A 134 2.27 -0.60 18.08
N THR A 135 2.40 -1.47 19.09
CA THR A 135 3.46 -1.35 20.11
C THR A 135 4.86 -1.47 19.50
N SER A 136 5.06 -2.35 18.51
CA SER A 136 6.33 -2.49 17.80
C SER A 136 6.68 -1.28 16.92
N ILE A 137 5.68 -0.55 16.42
CA ILE A 137 5.84 0.70 15.66
C ILE A 137 6.04 1.89 16.61
N LEU A 138 5.35 1.89 17.76
CA LEU A 138 5.41 2.96 18.75
C LEU A 138 6.66 2.90 19.63
N MET A 139 7.39 1.79 19.67
CA MET A 139 8.70 1.74 20.32
C MET A 139 9.76 2.34 19.40
N PRO A 140 10.26 3.55 19.68
CA PRO A 140 11.34 4.12 18.90
C PRO A 140 12.60 3.32 19.27
N ARG A 141 13.09 2.50 18.34
CA ARG A 141 14.53 2.27 18.27
C ARG A 141 15.12 3.59 17.78
N ASP A 142 15.67 4.37 18.70
CA ASP A 142 16.46 5.58 18.50
C ASP A 142 16.12 6.37 17.22
N GLY A 143 15.03 7.16 17.25
CA GLY A 143 14.71 8.10 16.18
C GLY A 143 14.06 7.52 14.92
N ARG A 144 13.81 6.20 14.84
CA ARG A 144 13.11 5.61 13.69
C ARG A 144 11.62 5.95 13.73
N THR A 145 11.15 6.69 12.74
CA THR A 145 9.73 7.02 12.56
C THR A 145 9.00 5.93 11.77
N LEU A 146 7.66 5.88 11.86
CA LEU A 146 6.83 5.05 10.98
C LEU A 146 7.09 5.36 9.50
N GLU A 147 7.41 6.61 9.17
CA GLU A 147 7.78 7.02 7.82
C GLU A 147 9.05 6.30 7.36
N ASP A 148 10.06 6.16 8.22
CA ASP A 148 11.31 5.45 7.88
C ASP A 148 11.05 3.98 7.58
N VAL A 149 10.22 3.33 8.39
CA VAL A 149 9.79 1.93 8.16
C VAL A 149 9.03 1.82 6.84
N THR A 150 8.07 2.70 6.60
CA THR A 150 7.22 2.68 5.40
C THR A 150 8.06 2.94 4.15
N ARG A 151 9.03 3.87 4.22
CA ARG A 151 9.97 4.19 3.14
C ARG A 151 10.88 3.01 2.83
N GLU A 152 11.38 2.32 3.84
CA GLU A 152 12.21 1.11 3.67
C GLU A 152 11.44 0.00 2.96
N LEU A 153 10.15 -0.18 3.29
CA LEU A 153 9.30 -1.19 2.67
C LEU A 153 8.81 -0.81 1.27
N LEU A 154 8.47 0.47 1.03
CA LEU A 154 7.98 0.93 -0.28
C LEU A 154 9.09 1.08 -1.32
N ARG A 155 10.33 1.39 -0.90
CA ARG A 155 11.45 1.61 -1.82
C ARG A 155 11.69 0.44 -2.79
N PRO A 156 11.78 -0.83 -2.37
CA PRO A 156 11.98 -1.93 -3.31
C PRO A 156 10.79 -2.15 -4.25
N LEU A 157 9.55 -2.00 -3.76
CA LEU A 157 8.34 -2.16 -4.57
C LEU A 157 8.23 -1.08 -5.66
N LEU A 158 8.48 0.17 -5.30
CA LEU A 158 8.47 1.28 -6.24
C LEU A 158 9.63 1.18 -7.24
N LYS A 159 10.81 0.75 -6.79
CA LYS A 159 11.95 0.52 -7.69
C LYS A 159 11.63 -0.54 -8.73
N GLN A 160 11.14 -1.70 -8.31
CA GLN A 160 10.79 -2.78 -9.23
C GLN A 160 9.71 -2.32 -10.22
N TRP A 161 8.67 -1.66 -9.72
CA TRP A 161 7.61 -1.13 -10.58
C TRP A 161 8.15 -0.12 -11.60
N LEU A 162 9.01 0.80 -11.19
CA LEU A 162 9.64 1.76 -12.11
C LEU A 162 10.53 1.04 -13.11
N ASP A 163 11.35 0.08 -12.70
CA ASP A 163 12.22 -0.69 -13.60
C ASP A 163 11.39 -1.42 -14.67
N ASP A 164 10.22 -1.95 -14.31
CA ASP A 164 9.32 -2.68 -15.21
C ASP A 164 8.48 -1.76 -16.13
N HIS A 165 8.04 -0.60 -15.64
CA HIS A 165 7.02 0.21 -16.34
C HIS A 165 7.54 1.54 -16.91
N LEU A 166 8.60 2.12 -16.33
CA LEU A 166 9.15 3.41 -16.76
C LEU A 166 9.57 3.42 -18.25
N PRO A 167 10.21 2.37 -18.81
CA PRO A 167 10.61 2.39 -20.22
C PRO A 167 9.44 2.61 -21.17
N ARG A 168 8.29 1.98 -20.88
CA ARG A 168 7.07 2.13 -21.68
C ARG A 168 6.50 3.54 -21.57
N ILE A 169 6.33 4.04 -20.36
CA ILE A 169 5.76 5.37 -20.09
C ILE A 169 6.58 6.46 -20.80
N VAL A 170 7.91 6.35 -20.76
CA VAL A 170 8.80 7.30 -21.44
C VAL A 170 8.66 7.20 -22.97
N GLN A 171 8.58 5.99 -23.54
CA GLN A 171 8.40 5.82 -24.99
C GLN A 171 7.10 6.46 -25.48
N GLU A 172 5.99 6.22 -24.78
CA GLU A 172 4.68 6.82 -25.11
C GLU A 172 4.75 8.36 -25.02
N THR A 173 5.40 8.89 -23.98
CA THR A 173 5.55 10.35 -23.78
C THR A 173 6.44 10.98 -24.85
N VAL A 174 7.59 10.38 -25.17
CA VAL A 174 8.52 10.88 -26.20
C VAL A 174 7.89 10.80 -27.58
N GLN A 175 7.16 9.73 -27.90
CA GLN A 175 6.48 9.59 -29.18
C GLN A 175 5.40 10.67 -29.36
N ALA A 176 4.60 10.91 -28.31
CA ALA A 176 3.62 12.01 -28.31
C ALA A 176 4.31 13.38 -28.50
N GLU A 177 5.46 13.58 -27.85
CA GLU A 177 6.22 14.83 -27.94
C GLU A 177 6.84 15.05 -29.33
N VAL A 178 7.41 14.03 -29.94
CA VAL A 178 7.95 14.09 -31.31
C VAL A 178 6.83 14.32 -32.32
N GLU A 179 5.68 13.67 -32.18
CA GLU A 179 4.54 13.89 -33.06
C GLU A 179 4.07 15.36 -32.98
N ARG A 180 3.97 15.90 -31.75
CA ARG A 180 3.62 17.30 -31.50
C ARG A 180 4.61 18.27 -32.17
N ILE A 181 5.91 18.05 -32.01
CA ILE A 181 6.96 18.87 -32.65
C ILE A 181 6.91 18.74 -34.17
N SER A 182 6.71 17.54 -34.70
CA SER A 182 6.65 17.31 -36.16
C SER A 182 5.45 17.99 -36.81
N ARG A 183 4.33 18.08 -36.09
CA ARG A 183 3.12 18.79 -36.49
C ARG A 183 3.28 20.30 -36.38
N GLY A 184 3.92 20.78 -35.31
CA GLY A 184 4.20 22.19 -35.08
C GLY A 184 5.30 22.77 -35.99
N SER A 185 6.25 21.95 -36.45
CA SER A 185 7.34 22.37 -37.35
C SER A 185 6.93 22.47 -38.83
N ARG A 186 5.73 21.99 -39.20
CA ARG A 186 5.22 22.01 -40.59
C ARG A 186 4.18 23.13 -40.83
N GLY A 187 3.88 23.95 -39.82
CA GLY A 187 3.07 25.18 -39.95
C GLY A 187 3.97 26.40 -39.98
#